data_AF-A0A7V9DR65-F1
#
_entry.id   AF-A0A7V9DR65-F1
#
_cell.length_a   1.000
_cell.length_b   1.000
_cell.length_c   1.000
_cell.angle_alpha   90.00
_cell.angle_beta   90.00
_cell.angle_gamma   90.00
#
_symmetry.space_group_name_H-M   'P 1'
#
loop_
_entity.id
_entity.type
_entity.pdbx_description
1 polymer ?
#
loop_
_entity_poly.entity_id
_entity_poly.type
_entity_poly.pdbx_seq_one_letter_code
_entity_poly.pdbx_strand_id
1 'polypeptide(L)' 'MELTSCPDCGAPAEITRRDVLESTDGPIEHVGMRCVREHIFLMPVFLFDRIFQSQS' A
#
# COMPACT_ATOMS: atom_id res chain seq x y z
N MET A 1 6.18 -12.02 4.26
CA MET A 1 6.58 -10.66 4.67
C MET A 1 7.06 -9.95 3.42
N GLU A 2 6.35 -8.91 3.01
CA GLU A 2 6.61 -8.15 1.77
C GLU A 2 6.92 -6.70 2.17
N LEU A 3 7.98 -6.14 1.60
CA LEU A 3 8.48 -4.81 1.93
C LEU A 3 8.32 -3.85 0.75
N THR A 4 8.00 -2.60 1.07
CA THR A 4 7.92 -1.47 0.16
C THR A 4 8.49 -0.22 0.83
N SER A 5 8.34 0.94 0.19
CA SER A 5 8.76 2.23 0.75
C SER A 5 7.56 3.03 1.26
N CYS A 6 7.71 3.72 2.38
CA CYS A 6 6.70 4.62 2.90
C CYS A 6 6.46 5.79 1.93
N PRO A 7 5.22 6.07 1.47
CA PRO A 7 4.93 7.17 0.55
C PRO A 7 5.32 8.55 1.08
N ASP A 8 5.27 8.72 2.40
CA ASP A 8 5.51 10.02 3.04
C ASP A 8 6.99 10.25 3.35
N CYS A 9 7.67 9.25 3.93
CA CYS A 9 9.01 9.43 4.48
C CYS A 9 10.10 8.57 3.83
N GLY A 10 9.75 7.71 2.87
CA GLY A 10 10.68 6.81 2.16
C GLY A 10 11.26 5.66 2.99
N ALA A 11 11.00 5.60 4.30
CA ALA A 11 11.50 4.52 5.15
C ALA A 11 10.88 3.15 4.76
N PRO A 12 11.56 2.02 5.05
CA PRO A 12 11.01 0.70 4.80
C PRO A 12 9.63 0.52 5.45
N ALA A 13 8.70 -0.01 4.68
CA ALA A 13 7.33 -0.30 5.09
C ALA A 13 6.98 -1.76 4.82
N GLU A 14 6.34 -2.39 5.80
CA GLU A 14 5.78 -3.73 5.65
C GLU A 14 4.37 -3.62 5.12
N ILE A 15 4.04 -4.46 4.14
CA ILE A 15 2.64 -4.69 3.73
C ILE A 15 2.00 -5.58 4.79
N THR A 16 1.04 -5.00 5.51
CA THR A 16 0.38 -5.63 6.66
C THR A 16 -0.91 -6.33 6.29
N ARG A 17 -1.55 -5.94 5.18
CA ARG A 17 -2.80 -6.56 4.69
C ARG A 17 -3.04 -6.30 3.22
N ARG A 18 -3.81 -7.19 2.60
CA ARG A 18 -4.39 -7.06 1.26
C ARG A 18 -5.84 -7.48 1.36
N ASP A 19 -6.75 -6.53 1.13
CA ASP A 19 -8.19 -6.75 1.32
C ASP A 19 -8.98 -6.07 0.21
N VAL A 20 -10.15 -6.63 -0.12
CA VAL A 20 -11.11 -5.98 -1.01
C VAL A 20 -12.05 -5.14 -0.14
N LEU A 21 -12.17 -3.85 -0.47
CA LEU A 21 -13.14 -2.97 0.16
C LEU A 21 -14.25 -2.64 -0.83
N GLU A 22 -15.48 -2.75 -0.37
CA GLU A 22 -16.66 -2.32 -1.14
C GLU A 22 -16.62 -0.80 -1.36
N SER A 23 -16.94 -0.37 -2.57
CA SER A 23 -17.05 1.04 -2.96
C SER A 23 -18.30 1.24 -3.82
N THR A 24 -18.66 2.51 -4.05
CA THR A 24 -19.84 2.87 -4.86
C THR A 24 -19.69 2.49 -6.33
N ASP A 25 -18.46 2.33 -6.81
CA ASP A 25 -18.13 1.89 -8.19
C ASP A 25 -17.76 0.40 -8.25
N GLY A 26 -18.17 -0.35 -7.22
CA GLY A 26 -17.83 -1.76 -7.06
C GLY A 26 -16.62 -2.00 -6.15
N PRO A 27 -16.26 -3.27 -5.91
CA PRO A 27 -15.19 -3.63 -4.99
C PRO A 27 -13.81 -3.21 -5.51
N ILE A 28 -12.95 -2.70 -4.61
CA ILE A 28 -11.59 -2.25 -4.94
C ILE A 28 -10.59 -2.97 -4.04
N GLU A 29 -9.57 -3.58 -4.65
CA GLU A 29 -8.42 -4.13 -3.94
C GLU A 29 -7.57 -3.03 -3.30
N HIS A 30 -7.31 -3.18 -2.00
CA HIS A 30 -6.48 -2.29 -1.22
C HIS A 30 -5.30 -3.03 -0.61
N VAL A 31 -4.21 -2.30 -0.45
CA VAL A 31 -3.04 -2.71 0.31
C VAL A 31 -2.90 -1.81 1.54
N GLY A 32 -2.74 -2.43 2.71
CA GLY A 32 -2.36 -1.75 3.94
C GLY A 32 -0.88 -1.93 4.22
N MET A 33 -0.23 -0.89 4.71
CA MET A 33 1.19 -0.94 5.05
C MET A 33 1.52 -0.07 6.26
N ARG A 34 2.58 -0.45 6.98
CA ARG A 34 3.13 0.29 8.13
C ARG A 34 4.63 0.42 7.99
N CYS A 35 5.15 1.63 8.13
CA CYS A 35 6.60 1.86 8.11
C CYS A 35 7.24 1.75 9.49
N VAL A 36 8.57 1.66 9.52
CA VAL A 36 9.36 1.65 10.78
C VAL A 36 9.24 2.95 11.58
N ARG A 37 8.77 4.04 10.96
CA ARG A 37 8.39 5.30 11.63
C ARG A 37 6.90 5.36 12.01
N GLU A 38 6.22 4.22 11.93
CA GLU A 38 4.82 4.02 12.32
C GLU A 38 3.76 4.76 11.50
N HIS A 39 4.09 5.32 10.34
CA HIS A 39 3.07 5.79 9.41
C HIS A 39 2.28 4.60 8.85
N ILE A 40 0.95 4.72 8.89
CA ILE A 40 0.02 3.69 8.43
C ILE A 40 -0.70 4.22 7.19
N PHE A 41 -0.68 3.42 6.12
CA PHE A 41 -1.37 3.73 4.88
C PHE A 41 -2.31 2.60 4.51
N LEU A 42 -3.41 2.97 3.89
CA LEU A 42 -4.32 2.09 3.18
C LEU A 42 -4.60 2.73 1.83
N MET A 43 -4.25 2.06 0.74
CA MET A 43 -4.44 2.60 -0.59
C MET A 43 -4.85 1.54 -1.60
N PRO A 44 -5.52 1.92 -2.70
CA PRO A 44 -5.85 0.98 -3.76
C PRO A 44 -4.60 0.40 -4.43
N VAL A 45 -4.65 -0.88 -4.80
CA VAL A 45 -3.53 -1.57 -5.45
C VAL A 45 -3.13 -0.89 -6.76
N PHE A 46 -4.08 -0.38 -7.55
CA PHE A 46 -3.76 0.33 -8.80
C PHE A 46 -2.89 1.59 -8.59
N LEU A 47 -3.06 2.28 -7.45
CA LEU A 47 -2.25 3.44 -7.10
C LEU A 47 -0.90 3.01 -6.54
N PHE A 48 -0.91 1.97 -5.71
CA PHE A 48 0.31 1.35 -5.19
C PHE A 48 1.23 0.91 -6.34
N ASP A 49 0.70 0.18 -7.31
CA ASP A 49 1.48 -0.32 -8.45
C ASP A 49 2.07 0.81 -9.27
N ARG A 50 1.30 1.88 -9.49
CA ARG A 50 1.78 3.07 -10.20
C ARG A 50 2.94 3.77 -9.49
N ILE A 51 2.92 3.81 -8.16
CA ILE A 51 3.93 4.52 -7.37
C ILE A 51 5.16 3.63 -7.12
N PHE A 52 4.97 2.32 -6.98
CA PHE A 52 5.99 1.42 -6.47
C PHE A 52 6.49 0.35 -7.47
N GLN A 53 5.77 0.01 -8.54
CA GLN A 53 6.19 -1.01 -9.52
C GLN A 53 7.05 -0.47 -10.69
N SER A 54 7.59 0.75 -10.64
CA SER A 54 8.58 1.21 -11.64
C SER A 54 10.02 0.71 -11.39
N GLN A 55 10.19 -0.38 -10.64
CA GLN A 55 11.51 -0.91 -10.22
C GLN A 55 11.64 -2.43 -10.43
N SER A 56 11.28 -2.94 -11.62
CA SER A 56 11.61 -4.30 -12.06
C SER A 56 12.33 -4.26 -13.39
#